data_AF-A0A6P0Y0Z9-F1
#
_entry.id   AF-A0A6P0Y0Z9-F1
#
_cell.length_a   1.000
_cell.length_b   1.000
_cell.length_c   1.000
_cell.angle_alpha   90.00
_cell.angle_beta   90.00
_cell.angle_gamma   90.00
#
_symmetry.space_group_name_H-M   'P 1'
#
loop_
_entity.id
_entity.type
_entity.pdbx_description
1 polymer ?
#
loop_
_entity_poly.entity_id
_entity_poly.type
_entity_poly.pdbx_seq_one_letter_code
_entity_poly.pdbx_strand_id
1 'polypeptide(L)'
;REREKKEPPHCGVKKADWYDEKLMVSPLENHCSDFFIYTGSGEILPTNVLERKKAAETTIDKLGLDIDKLNAMRREAIDGILEALENLE
;
A
#
# COMPACT_ATOMS: atom_id res chain seq x y z
N ARG A 1 -6.30 -19.61 -27.71
CA ARG A 1 -6.72 -18.49 -26.84
C ARG A 1 -5.55 -18.19 -25.92
N GLU A 2 -4.79 -17.14 -26.23
CA GLU A 2 -3.76 -16.61 -25.33
C GLU A 2 -4.42 -16.26 -24.00
N ARG A 3 -3.80 -16.65 -22.90
CA ARG A 3 -4.27 -16.26 -21.57
C ARG A 3 -3.76 -14.84 -21.35
N GLU A 4 -4.66 -13.87 -21.31
CA GLU A 4 -4.33 -12.53 -20.80
C GLU A 4 -3.57 -12.69 -19.49
N LYS A 5 -2.41 -12.01 -19.37
CA LYS A 5 -1.69 -11.94 -18.10
C LYS A 5 -2.63 -11.27 -17.10
N LYS A 6 -3.25 -12.07 -16.22
CA LYS A 6 -4.04 -11.53 -15.12
C LYS A 6 -3.12 -10.69 -14.26
N GLU A 7 -3.52 -9.45 -14.01
CA GLU A 7 -2.80 -8.56 -13.11
C GLU A 7 -2.56 -9.26 -11.75
N PRO A 8 -1.44 -8.96 -11.08
CA PRO A 8 -1.16 -9.55 -9.78
C PRO A 8 -2.30 -9.21 -8.79
N PRO A 9 -2.81 -10.19 -8.03
CA PRO A 9 -3.87 -9.94 -7.06
C PRO A 9 -3.36 -8.99 -5.97
N HIS A 10 -4.27 -8.15 -5.44
CA HIS A 10 -3.99 -7.22 -4.36
C HIS A 10 -5.21 -7.05 -3.45
N CYS A 11 -5.04 -6.33 -2.34
CA CYS A 11 -6.03 -6.04 -1.32
C CYS A 11 -6.78 -7.31 -0.88
N GLY A 12 -8.12 -7.27 -0.86
CA GLY A 12 -8.96 -8.39 -0.40
C GLY A 12 -8.76 -9.69 -1.20
N VAL A 13 -8.45 -9.59 -2.49
CA VAL A 13 -8.22 -10.78 -3.34
C VAL A 13 -6.93 -11.50 -2.95
N LYS A 14 -5.84 -10.74 -2.71
CA LYS A 14 -4.57 -11.33 -2.27
C LYS A 14 -4.61 -11.78 -0.81
N LYS A 15 -5.32 -11.03 0.04
CA LYS A 15 -5.55 -11.34 1.44
C LYS A 15 -6.15 -12.73 1.62
N ALA A 16 -7.15 -13.07 0.80
CA ALA A 16 -7.99 -14.24 0.98
C ALA A 16 -8.48 -14.32 2.44
N ASP A 17 -8.36 -15.48 3.07
CA ASP A 17 -8.78 -15.74 4.45
C ASP A 17 -7.71 -15.39 5.50
N TRP A 18 -6.57 -14.81 5.09
CA TRP A 18 -5.50 -14.50 6.03
C TRP A 18 -5.93 -13.42 7.02
N TYR A 19 -5.75 -13.71 8.31
CA TYR A 19 -5.93 -12.81 9.43
C TYR A 19 -5.00 -13.25 10.57
N ASP A 20 -4.29 -12.30 11.17
CA ASP A 20 -3.47 -12.50 12.36
C ASP A 20 -3.54 -11.20 13.17
N GLU A 21 -4.08 -11.27 14.39
CA GLU A 21 -4.32 -10.12 15.26
C GLU A 21 -3.05 -9.29 15.55
N LYS A 22 -1.87 -9.92 15.51
CA LYS A 22 -0.59 -9.25 15.80
C LYS A 22 0.14 -8.76 14.54
N LEU A 23 -0.23 -9.29 13.37
CA LEU A 23 0.50 -9.02 12.13
C LEU A 23 -0.33 -8.29 11.07
N MET A 24 -1.66 -8.30 11.19
CA MET A 24 -2.54 -7.55 10.31
C MET A 24 -2.79 -6.17 10.91
N VAL A 25 -2.34 -5.12 10.22
CA VAL A 25 -2.67 -3.73 10.57
C VAL A 25 -4.02 -3.38 9.96
N SER A 26 -5.02 -3.15 10.81
CA SER A 26 -6.33 -2.68 10.37
C SER A 26 -6.33 -1.17 10.12
N PRO A 27 -6.96 -0.68 9.04
CA PRO A 27 -7.21 0.76 8.85
C PRO A 27 -8.07 1.38 9.97
N LEU A 28 -8.78 0.56 10.75
CA LEU A 28 -9.61 0.98 11.87
C LEU A 28 -8.84 1.10 13.20
N GLU A 29 -7.58 0.66 13.25
CA GLU A 29 -6.74 0.84 14.43
C GLU A 29 -6.31 2.30 14.58
N ASN A 30 -6.23 2.75 15.83
CA ASN A 30 -5.64 4.05 16.12
C ASN A 30 -4.20 4.09 15.64
N HIS A 31 -3.81 5.20 15.00
CA HIS A 31 -2.46 5.42 14.49
C HIS A 31 -2.02 4.39 13.43
N CYS A 32 -2.95 3.81 12.66
CA CYS A 32 -2.63 2.88 11.58
C CYS A 32 -1.61 3.46 10.58
N SER A 33 -1.64 4.77 10.34
CA SER A 33 -0.69 5.50 9.50
C SER A 33 0.76 5.35 9.94
N ASP A 34 1.03 5.17 11.24
CA ASP A 34 2.38 5.10 11.76
C ASP A 34 3.11 3.78 11.42
N PHE A 35 2.35 2.78 10.94
CA PHE A 35 2.92 1.51 10.48
C PHE A 35 3.54 1.63 9.09
N PHE A 36 3.21 2.67 8.33
CA PHE A 36 3.56 2.77 6.92
C PHE A 36 4.28 4.08 6.61
N ILE A 37 5.15 4.04 5.61
CA ILE A 37 5.80 5.20 4.99
C ILE A 37 5.26 5.30 3.57
N TYR A 38 4.78 6.48 3.21
CA TYR A 38 4.22 6.78 1.89
C TYR A 38 5.21 7.63 1.11
N THR A 39 5.66 7.16 -0.07
CA THR A 39 6.62 7.89 -0.90
C THR A 39 5.90 8.68 -1.99
N GLY A 40 6.55 9.73 -2.51
CA GLY A 40 6.04 10.47 -3.68
C GLY A 40 5.97 9.61 -4.95
N SER A 41 6.72 8.51 -5.00
CA SER A 41 6.66 7.53 -6.10
C SER A 41 5.51 6.52 -5.96
N GLY A 42 4.66 6.67 -4.94
CA GLY A 42 3.47 5.85 -4.74
C GLY A 42 3.69 4.54 -3.97
N GLU A 43 4.91 4.31 -3.47
CA GLU A 43 5.24 3.11 -2.69
C GLU A 43 4.64 3.18 -1.29
N ILE A 44 4.35 2.01 -0.73
CA ILE A 44 3.97 1.85 0.68
C ILE A 44 5.02 0.96 1.34
N LEU A 45 5.89 1.57 2.13
CA LEU A 45 6.98 0.90 2.82
C LEU A 45 6.64 0.68 4.30
N PRO A 46 7.22 -0.33 4.96
CA PRO A 46 7.03 -0.51 6.38
C PRO A 46 7.74 0.59 7.17
N THR A 47 7.20 0.91 8.34
CA THR A 47 7.86 1.80 9.30
C THR A 47 9.23 1.29 9.77
N ASN A 48 10.10 2.22 10.15
CA ASN A 48 11.40 1.92 10.75
C ASN A 48 11.32 1.61 12.25
N VAL A 49 10.15 1.78 12.89
CA VAL A 49 9.92 1.45 14.30
C VAL A 49 9.91 -0.07 14.47
N LEU A 50 10.91 -0.61 15.16
CA LEU A 50 11.16 -2.06 15.24
C LEU A 50 9.94 -2.88 15.68
N GLU A 51 9.21 -2.41 16.70
CA GLU A 51 8.03 -3.09 17.26
C GLU A 51 6.83 -3.16 16.28
N ARG A 52 6.78 -2.26 15.29
CA ARG A 52 5.68 -2.15 14.32
C ARG A 52 6.06 -2.68 12.94
N LYS A 53 7.35 -2.72 12.64
CA LYS A 53 7.92 -3.07 11.33
C LYS A 53 7.41 -4.42 10.82
N LYS A 54 7.40 -5.46 11.67
CA LYS A 54 6.98 -6.81 11.26
C LYS A 54 5.51 -6.89 10.84
N ALA A 55 4.62 -6.22 11.57
CA ALA A 55 3.20 -6.16 11.23
C ALA A 55 2.98 -5.40 9.92
N ALA A 56 3.70 -4.28 9.73
CA ALA A 56 3.66 -3.51 8.49
C ALA A 56 4.15 -4.33 7.28
N GLU A 57 5.33 -4.96 7.38
CA GLU A 57 5.89 -5.82 6.33
C GLU A 57 4.94 -6.95 5.95
N THR A 58 4.38 -7.63 6.95
CA THR A 58 3.44 -8.74 6.73
C THR A 58 2.16 -8.24 6.05
N THR A 59 1.62 -7.10 6.51
CA THR A 59 0.42 -6.51 5.93
C THR A 59 0.65 -6.07 4.48
N ILE A 60 1.79 -5.43 4.17
CA ILE A 60 2.17 -5.05 2.81
C ILE A 60 2.25 -6.27 1.90
N ASP A 61 2.90 -7.34 2.34
CA ASP A 61 3.01 -8.58 1.56
C ASP A 61 1.63 -9.23 1.33
N LYS A 62 0.88 -9.46 2.41
CA LYS A 62 -0.40 -10.21 2.34
C LYS A 62 -1.48 -9.47 1.57
N LEU A 63 -1.48 -8.14 1.60
CA LEU A 63 -2.39 -7.33 0.80
C LEU A 63 -1.79 -6.91 -0.54
N GLY A 64 -0.49 -7.08 -0.77
CA GLY A 64 0.18 -6.62 -1.99
C GLY A 64 0.05 -5.11 -2.16
N LEU A 65 0.31 -4.35 -1.10
CA LEU A 65 0.13 -2.89 -1.10
C LEU A 65 1.18 -2.15 -1.93
N ASP A 66 2.35 -2.75 -2.08
CA ASP A 66 3.53 -2.19 -2.74
C ASP A 66 3.85 -2.90 -4.07
N ILE A 67 2.82 -3.12 -4.89
CA ILE A 67 2.97 -3.68 -6.25
C ILE A 67 3.01 -2.56 -7.29
N ASP A 68 3.71 -2.80 -8.39
CA ASP A 68 3.91 -1.82 -9.49
C ASP A 68 2.62 -1.11 -9.93
N LYS A 69 1.52 -1.88 -10.06
CA LYS A 69 0.21 -1.33 -10.46
C LYS A 69 -0.27 -0.27 -9.46
N LEU A 70 -0.28 -0.59 -8.18
CA LEU A 70 -0.77 0.34 -7.15
C LEU A 70 0.18 1.53 -6.99
N ASN A 71 1.48 1.30 -7.09
CA ASN A 71 2.48 2.37 -7.01
C ASN A 71 2.31 3.36 -8.17
N ALA A 72 2.09 2.86 -9.40
CA ALA A 72 1.81 3.70 -10.56
C ALA A 72 0.51 4.51 -10.40
N MET A 73 -0.57 3.88 -9.94
CA MET A 73 -1.86 4.57 -9.70
C MET A 73 -1.74 5.66 -8.63
N ARG A 74 -0.99 5.41 -7.55
CA ARG A 74 -0.78 6.40 -6.49
C ARG A 74 0.10 7.56 -6.99
N ARG A 75 1.17 7.26 -7.74
CA ARG A 75 2.02 8.28 -8.34
C ARG A 75 1.23 9.21 -9.26
N GLU A 76 0.42 8.66 -10.16
CA GLU A 76 -0.43 9.46 -11.05
C GLU A 76 -1.38 10.40 -10.27
N ALA A 77 -1.98 9.91 -9.18
CA ALA A 77 -2.83 10.74 -8.32
C ALA A 77 -2.04 11.83 -7.59
N ILE A 78 -0.83 11.54 -7.11
CA ILE A 78 0.06 12.51 -6.45
C ILE A 78 0.47 13.58 -7.46
N ASP A 79 0.95 13.18 -8.64
CA ASP A 79 1.40 14.09 -9.71
C ASP A 79 0.27 15.04 -10.12
N GLY A 80 -0.95 14.51 -10.30
CA GLY A 80 -2.11 15.34 -10.63
C GLY A 80 -2.50 16.35 -9.53
N ILE A 81 -2.30 16.00 -8.25
CA ILE A 81 -2.51 16.95 -7.15
C ILE A 81 -1.41 18.03 -7.16
N LEU A 82 -0.15 17.66 -7.41
CA LEU A 82 0.95 18.61 -7.48
C LEU A 82 0.75 19.61 -8.62
N GLU A 83 0.39 19.14 -9.82
CA GLU A 83 0.05 20.02 -10.95
C GLU A 83 -1.12 20.96 -10.60
N ALA A 84 -2.16 20.45 -9.94
CA ALA A 84 -3.28 21.28 -9.52
C ALA A 84 -2.86 22.35 -8.51
N LEU A 85 -1.95 22.04 -7.57
CA LEU A 85 -1.43 23.00 -6.60
C LEU A 85 -0.55 24.07 -7.25
N GLU A 86 0.31 23.69 -8.20
CA GLU A 86 1.15 24.62 -8.96
C GLU A 86 0.33 25.63 -9.77
N ASN A 87 -0.85 25.22 -10.27
CA ASN A 87 -1.75 26.10 -11.02
C ASN A 87 -2.62 27.03 -10.13
N LEU A 88 -2.53 26.91 -8.81
CA LEU A 88 -3.24 27.78 -7.85
C LEU A 88 -2.39 28.97 -7.37
N GLU A 89 -1.08 28.97 -7.68
CA GLU A 89 -0.14 30.07 -7.41
C GLU A 89 -0.07 31.08 -8.56
#